data_AF-A0A0E3NZI7-F1
#
_entry.id   AF-A0A0E3NZI7-F1
#
_cell.length_a   1.000
_cell.length_b   1.000
_cell.length_c   1.000
_cell.angle_alpha   90.00
_cell.angle_beta   90.00
_cell.angle_gamma   90.00
#
_symmetry.space_group_name_H-M   'P 1'
#
loop_
_entity.id
_entity.type
_entity.pdbx_description
1 polymer ?
#
loop_
_entity_poly.entity_id
_entity_poly.type
_entity_poly.pdbx_seq_one_letter_code
_entity_poly.pdbx_strand_id
1 'polypeptide(L)'
;MLLGKAVWTYLGVDHFIVENWAGTWEAIIPAAVFGFIAMKLAGKTGFPDIRDEKISNKERFLYPVLLGIAFAIIEILVGLAMNLPNIHVPFPFSIPVYLSGGIFLEIIYHLIPIVFLVWFISNVLLKGKLQDEVFVVVAVLASLWEPVTQIMGMYRMGILTSTVFGAGLFIFIFAGNLIPITLFRKYGFLAPVVWRLTDYSLWHVIWPMIYY
;
A
#
# COMPACT_ATOMS: atom_id res chain seq x y z
N MET A 1 -24.71 3.58 1.16
CA MET A 1 -24.25 4.62 0.23
C MET A 1 -23.70 5.88 0.87
N LEU A 2 -24.00 6.21 2.14
CA LEU A 2 -23.64 7.53 2.68
C LEU A 2 -22.78 7.53 3.95
N LEU A 3 -22.74 6.49 4.79
CA LEU A 3 -22.19 6.66 6.14
C LEU A 3 -20.69 7.01 6.23
N GLY A 4 -19.80 6.41 5.41
CA GLY A 4 -18.36 6.72 5.47
C GLY A 4 -18.07 8.16 5.07
N LYS A 5 -18.46 8.55 3.85
CA LYS A 5 -18.33 9.94 3.35
C LYS A 5 -19.14 10.93 4.19
N ALA A 6 -20.35 10.57 4.62
CA ALA A 6 -21.19 11.42 5.46
C ALA A 6 -20.61 11.65 6.86
N VAL A 7 -19.86 10.69 7.43
CA VAL A 7 -19.15 10.93 8.70
C VAL A 7 -18.10 12.02 8.50
N TRP A 8 -17.32 11.98 7.42
CA TRP A 8 -16.31 13.01 7.16
C TRP A 8 -16.92 14.37 6.81
N THR A 9 -17.96 14.37 5.99
CA THR A 9 -18.73 15.58 5.68
C THR A 9 -19.39 16.16 6.93
N TYR A 10 -19.94 15.32 7.81
CA TYR A 10 -20.51 15.74 9.10
C TYR A 10 -19.44 16.33 10.03
N LEU A 11 -18.23 15.77 10.02
CA LEU A 11 -17.09 16.27 10.77
C LEU A 11 -16.43 17.50 10.11
N GLY A 12 -16.96 17.99 8.98
CA GLY A 12 -16.46 19.17 8.28
C GLY A 12 -15.11 19.00 7.60
N VAL A 13 -14.70 17.77 7.28
CA VAL A 13 -13.43 17.49 6.62
C VAL A 13 -13.58 17.67 5.10
N ASP A 14 -13.36 18.89 4.64
CA ASP A 14 -13.35 19.26 3.22
C ASP A 14 -11.92 19.11 2.66
N HIS A 15 -11.60 17.90 2.18
CA HIS A 15 -10.28 17.57 1.65
C HIS A 15 -10.39 16.60 0.48
N PHE A 16 -9.67 16.87 -0.61
CA PHE A 16 -9.71 16.09 -1.86
C PHE A 16 -9.58 14.56 -1.64
N ILE A 17 -8.65 14.13 -0.77
CA ILE A 17 -8.46 12.69 -0.44
C ILE A 17 -9.73 12.09 0.16
N VAL A 18 -10.41 12.81 1.03
CA VAL A 18 -11.62 12.37 1.72
C VAL A 18 -12.80 12.34 0.76
N GLU A 19 -12.90 13.34 -0.11
CA GLU A 19 -13.95 13.40 -1.13
C GLU A 19 -13.89 12.25 -2.14
N ASN A 20 -12.67 11.83 -2.48
CA ASN A 20 -12.35 10.75 -3.41
C ASN A 20 -12.00 9.44 -2.71
N TRP A 21 -12.28 9.34 -1.40
CA TRP A 21 -11.92 8.17 -0.64
C TRP A 21 -12.71 6.94 -1.12
N ALA A 22 -11.97 5.94 -1.61
CA ALA A 22 -12.50 4.67 -2.08
C ALA A 22 -13.15 3.79 -0.98
N GLY A 23 -12.96 4.11 0.30
CA GLY A 23 -13.45 3.34 1.45
C GLY A 23 -14.93 3.59 1.77
N THR A 24 -15.80 3.55 0.75
CA THR A 24 -17.25 3.51 0.99
C THR A 24 -17.64 2.14 1.52
N TRP A 25 -18.80 2.01 2.18
CA TRP A 25 -19.26 0.70 2.69
C TRP A 25 -19.44 -0.32 1.56
N GLU A 26 -19.81 0.16 0.38
CA GLU A 26 -19.89 -0.60 -0.87
C GLU A 26 -18.55 -1.21 -1.28
N ALA A 27 -17.43 -0.61 -0.89
CA ALA A 27 -16.10 -1.12 -1.14
C ALA A 27 -15.53 -1.90 0.06
N ILE A 28 -15.78 -1.43 1.29
CA ILE A 28 -15.32 -2.07 2.54
C ILE A 28 -15.89 -3.48 2.68
N ILE A 29 -17.19 -3.67 2.44
CA ILE A 29 -17.82 -4.99 2.62
C ILE A 29 -17.22 -6.01 1.64
N PRO A 30 -17.15 -5.76 0.32
CA PRO A 30 -16.44 -6.64 -0.60
C PRO A 30 -14.97 -6.81 -0.24
N ALA A 31 -14.26 -5.75 0.13
CA ALA A 31 -12.85 -5.85 0.52
C ALA A 31 -12.66 -6.81 1.72
N ALA A 32 -13.55 -6.74 2.71
CA ALA A 32 -13.51 -7.63 3.86
C ALA A 32 -13.81 -9.09 3.46
N VAL A 33 -14.85 -9.31 2.65
CA VAL A 33 -15.25 -10.66 2.19
C VAL A 33 -14.16 -11.28 1.32
N PHE A 34 -13.71 -10.58 0.29
CA PHE A 34 -12.66 -11.06 -0.61
C PHE A 34 -11.30 -11.13 0.08
N GLY A 35 -11.01 -10.20 1.00
CA GLY A 35 -9.82 -10.26 1.85
C GLY A 35 -9.81 -11.51 2.73
N PHE A 36 -10.94 -11.87 3.33
CA PHE A 36 -11.06 -13.11 4.09
C PHE A 36 -10.86 -14.35 3.21
N ILE A 37 -11.45 -14.38 2.01
CA ILE A 37 -11.25 -15.46 1.03
C ILE A 37 -9.78 -15.54 0.64
N ALA A 38 -9.15 -14.41 0.32
CA ALA A 38 -7.73 -14.35 -0.02
C ALA A 38 -6.86 -14.86 1.13
N MET A 39 -7.14 -14.50 2.38
CA MET A 39 -6.43 -15.05 3.55
C MET A 39 -6.52 -16.58 3.63
N LYS A 40 -7.69 -17.16 3.32
CA LYS A 40 -7.84 -18.63 3.27
C LYS A 40 -7.08 -19.26 2.10
N LEU A 41 -6.97 -18.57 0.97
CA LEU A 41 -6.18 -19.02 -0.18
C LEU A 41 -4.68 -18.87 0.04
N ALA A 42 -4.24 -17.88 0.82
CA ALA A 42 -2.85 -17.57 1.11
C ALA A 42 -2.07 -18.79 1.66
N GLY A 43 -2.71 -19.56 2.56
CA GLY A 43 -2.14 -20.78 3.10
C GLY A 43 -1.94 -21.91 2.08
N LYS A 44 -2.60 -21.83 0.91
CA LYS A 44 -2.42 -22.78 -0.20
C LYS A 44 -1.38 -22.31 -1.22
N THR A 45 -0.94 -21.06 -1.12
CA THR A 45 -0.04 -20.40 -2.07
C THR A 45 1.33 -20.10 -1.49
N GLY A 46 1.69 -20.70 -0.35
CA GLY A 46 2.99 -20.52 0.30
C GLY A 46 3.19 -19.16 0.97
N PHE A 47 2.11 -18.39 1.19
CA PHE A 47 2.17 -17.22 2.07
C PHE A 47 1.98 -17.67 3.52
N PRO A 48 2.73 -17.10 4.48
CA PRO A 48 2.51 -17.35 5.89
C PRO A 48 1.12 -16.90 6.35
N ASP A 49 0.53 -17.64 7.29
CA ASP A 49 -0.67 -17.18 7.98
C ASP A 49 -0.33 -15.98 8.90
N ILE A 50 -1.34 -15.17 9.24
CA ILE A 50 -1.23 -14.01 10.13
C ILE A 50 -0.59 -14.39 11.47
N ARG A 51 -0.86 -15.60 11.95
CA ARG A 51 -0.36 -16.13 13.23
C ARG A 51 0.64 -17.26 13.07
N ASP A 52 1.33 -17.34 11.94
CA ASP A 52 2.37 -18.36 11.75
C ASP A 52 3.44 -18.23 12.86
N GLU A 53 3.59 -19.29 13.66
CA GLU A 53 4.50 -19.33 14.82
C GLU A 53 5.97 -19.36 14.39
N LYS A 54 6.25 -19.70 13.12
CA LYS A 54 7.60 -19.70 12.57
C LYS A 54 8.11 -18.27 12.31
N ILE A 55 7.21 -17.30 12.24
CA ILE A 55 7.55 -15.89 12.00
C ILE A 55 7.66 -15.17 13.34
N SER A 56 8.85 -14.67 13.63
CA SER A 56 9.12 -13.93 14.87
C SER A 56 8.45 -12.55 14.87
N ASN A 57 8.27 -11.97 16.06
CA ASN A 57 7.77 -10.59 16.18
C ASN A 57 8.72 -9.55 15.55
N LYS A 58 10.02 -9.85 15.45
CA LYS A 58 10.97 -8.96 14.75
C LYS A 58 10.66 -8.90 13.26
N GLU A 59 10.39 -10.05 12.65
CA GLU A 59 10.04 -10.14 11.23
C GLU A 59 8.65 -9.56 10.94
N ARG A 60 7.70 -9.79 11.85
CA ARG A 60 6.32 -9.32 11.69
C ARG A 60 6.16 -7.82 11.93
N PHE A 61 6.96 -7.23 12.81
CA PHE A 61 6.79 -5.84 13.24
C PHE A 61 8.06 -5.00 13.08
N LEU A 62 9.19 -5.41 13.67
CA LEU A 62 10.39 -4.56 13.72
C LEU A 62 10.97 -4.27 12.33
N TYR A 63 11.18 -5.28 11.49
CA TYR A 63 11.74 -5.06 10.14
C TYR A 63 10.80 -4.22 9.25
N PRO A 64 9.48 -4.48 9.20
CA PRO A 64 8.54 -3.60 8.54
C PRO A 64 8.58 -2.16 9.04
N VAL A 65 8.66 -1.93 10.36
CA VAL A 65 8.77 -0.58 10.93
C VAL A 65 10.05 0.10 10.44
N LEU A 66 11.21 -0.56 10.54
CA LEU A 66 12.49 0.03 10.12
C LEU A 66 12.50 0.39 8.63
N LEU A 67 11.94 -0.49 7.80
CA LEU A 67 11.80 -0.24 6.36
C LEU A 67 10.80 0.88 6.06
N GLY A 68 9.70 0.98 6.81
CA GLY A 68 8.71 2.04 6.66
C GLY A 68 9.29 3.40 7.05
N ILE A 69 10.06 3.46 8.15
CA ILE A 69 10.78 4.67 8.56
C ILE A 69 11.76 5.12 7.47
N ALA A 70 12.58 4.19 6.97
CA ALA A 70 13.56 4.49 5.93
C ALA A 70 12.88 5.00 4.65
N PHE A 71 11.77 4.37 4.26
CA PHE A 71 11.01 4.76 3.07
C PHE A 71 10.39 6.16 3.23
N ALA A 72 9.68 6.42 4.32
CA ALA A 72 9.07 7.71 4.60
C ALA A 72 10.09 8.85 4.67
N ILE A 73 11.30 8.62 5.23
CA ILE A 73 12.36 9.64 5.23
C ILE A 73 12.73 10.01 3.78
N ILE A 74 12.84 9.04 2.88
CA ILE A 74 13.13 9.31 1.47
C ILE A 74 11.95 10.07 0.83
N GLU A 75 10.70 9.69 1.11
CA GLU A 75 9.52 10.45 0.62
C GLU A 75 9.56 11.92 1.05
N ILE A 76 9.86 12.18 2.33
CA ILE A 76 10.01 13.53 2.88
C ILE A 76 11.08 14.31 2.11
N LEU A 77 12.26 13.71 1.91
CA LEU A 77 13.37 14.36 1.21
C LEU A 77 13.02 14.64 -0.27
N VAL A 78 12.35 13.71 -0.95
CA VAL A 78 11.89 13.89 -2.34
C VAL A 78 10.82 14.99 -2.39
N GLY A 79 9.85 14.99 -1.48
CA GLY A 79 8.80 15.99 -1.40
C GLY A 79 9.35 17.41 -1.18
N LEU A 80 10.34 17.54 -0.28
CA LEU A 80 11.07 18.79 -0.06
C LEU A 80 11.85 19.23 -1.30
N ALA A 81 12.57 18.31 -1.97
CA ALA A 81 13.33 18.61 -3.18
C ALA A 81 12.44 19.03 -4.35
N MET A 82 11.22 18.51 -4.41
CA MET A 82 10.21 18.86 -5.42
C MET A 82 9.36 20.09 -5.05
N ASN A 83 9.50 20.60 -3.82
CA ASN A 83 8.66 21.66 -3.26
C ASN A 83 7.16 21.35 -3.43
N LEU A 84 6.76 20.12 -3.08
CA LEU A 84 5.37 19.68 -3.21
C LEU A 84 4.45 20.55 -2.33
N PRO A 85 3.24 20.88 -2.81
CA PRO A 85 2.24 21.54 -1.97
C PRO A 85 1.82 20.62 -0.82
N ASN A 86 1.25 21.20 0.23
CA ASN A 86 0.64 20.41 1.29
C ASN A 86 -0.57 19.64 0.71
N ILE A 87 -0.44 18.32 0.62
CA ILE A 87 -1.48 17.39 0.15
C ILE A 87 -2.11 16.58 1.29
N HIS A 88 -1.78 16.91 2.53
CA HIS A 88 -2.06 16.08 3.68
C HIS A 88 -3.37 16.47 4.35
N VAL A 89 -4.15 15.47 4.75
CA VAL A 89 -5.32 15.70 5.59
C VAL A 89 -4.87 16.35 6.90
N PRO A 90 -5.55 17.39 7.40
CA PRO A 90 -5.16 18.05 8.64
C PRO A 90 -5.35 17.15 9.87
N PHE A 91 -4.48 17.31 10.87
CA PHE A 91 -4.64 16.70 12.19
C PHE A 91 -5.89 17.27 12.90
N PRO A 92 -6.67 16.47 13.68
CA PRO A 92 -6.46 15.06 14.02
C PRO A 92 -7.04 14.05 13.01
N PHE A 93 -7.71 14.52 11.96
CA PHE A 93 -8.42 13.67 11.00
C PHE A 93 -7.49 12.83 10.13
N SER A 94 -6.24 13.24 9.97
CA SER A 94 -5.20 12.45 9.31
C SER A 94 -5.06 11.05 9.87
N ILE A 95 -5.09 10.87 11.20
CA ILE A 95 -4.92 9.56 11.84
C ILE A 95 -5.95 8.54 11.32
N PRO A 96 -7.27 8.72 11.51
CA PRO A 96 -8.22 7.72 11.07
C PRO A 96 -8.30 7.59 9.55
N VAL A 97 -8.06 8.66 8.78
CA VAL A 97 -8.05 8.58 7.30
C VAL A 97 -6.89 7.71 6.81
N TYR A 98 -5.66 7.97 7.23
CA TYR A 98 -4.49 7.22 6.76
C TYR A 98 -4.40 5.83 7.38
N LEU A 99 -4.86 5.63 8.62
CA LEU A 99 -4.94 4.30 9.24
C LEU A 99 -5.87 3.37 8.44
N SER A 100 -7.10 3.81 8.22
CA SER A 100 -8.10 3.01 7.51
C SER A 100 -7.78 2.88 6.02
N GLY A 101 -7.31 3.97 5.38
CA GLY A 101 -6.84 3.97 4.01
C GLY A 101 -5.68 3.00 3.81
N GLY A 102 -4.66 3.04 4.68
CA GLY A 102 -3.51 2.15 4.57
C GLY A 102 -3.89 0.67 4.61
N ILE A 103 -4.71 0.27 5.59
CA ILE A 103 -5.18 -1.12 5.69
C ILE A 103 -6.03 -1.50 4.46
N PHE A 104 -6.95 -0.62 4.06
CA PHE A 104 -7.83 -0.87 2.92
C PHE A 104 -7.04 -1.07 1.61
N LEU A 105 -6.03 -0.22 1.37
CA LEU A 105 -5.17 -0.31 0.20
C LEU A 105 -4.34 -1.60 0.19
N GLU A 106 -3.81 -2.02 1.33
CA GLU A 106 -3.10 -3.31 1.43
C GLU A 106 -4.01 -4.51 1.12
N ILE A 107 -5.30 -4.43 1.47
CA ILE A 107 -6.27 -5.47 1.14
C ILE A 107 -6.54 -5.51 -0.38
N ILE A 108 -6.88 -4.35 -0.95
CA ILE A 108 -7.33 -4.24 -2.35
C ILE A 108 -6.20 -4.40 -3.36
N TYR A 109 -5.01 -3.87 -3.07
CA TYR A 109 -3.90 -3.84 -4.02
C TYR A 109 -2.87 -4.95 -3.81
N HIS A 110 -2.79 -5.55 -2.62
CA HIS A 110 -1.81 -6.61 -2.35
C HIS A 110 -2.48 -7.93 -1.96
N LEU A 111 -3.26 -7.98 -0.89
CA LEU A 111 -3.81 -9.24 -0.40
C LEU A 111 -4.67 -9.96 -1.45
N ILE A 112 -5.71 -9.29 -1.95
CA ILE A 112 -6.66 -9.89 -2.88
C ILE A 112 -5.99 -10.24 -4.21
N PRO A 113 -5.41 -9.28 -4.97
CA PRO A 113 -4.93 -9.56 -6.32
C PRO A 113 -3.73 -10.49 -6.31
N ILE A 114 -2.76 -10.30 -5.42
CA ILE A 114 -1.54 -11.12 -5.42
C ILE A 114 -1.87 -12.56 -5.04
N VAL A 115 -2.60 -12.78 -3.94
CA VAL A 115 -2.94 -14.15 -3.53
C VAL A 115 -3.83 -14.82 -4.56
N PHE A 116 -4.84 -14.11 -5.08
CA PHE A 116 -5.72 -14.68 -6.10
C PHE A 116 -4.97 -15.08 -7.35
N LEU A 117 -4.09 -14.22 -7.89
CA LEU A 117 -3.33 -14.51 -9.11
C LEU A 117 -2.34 -15.65 -8.90
N VAL A 118 -1.60 -15.67 -7.78
CA VAL A 118 -0.68 -16.76 -7.47
C VAL A 118 -1.45 -18.08 -7.32
N TRP A 119 -2.58 -18.06 -6.59
CA TRP A 119 -3.43 -19.23 -6.42
C TRP A 119 -3.98 -19.73 -7.76
N PHE A 120 -4.57 -18.84 -8.54
CA PHE A 120 -5.20 -19.20 -9.80
C PHE A 120 -4.17 -19.74 -10.79
N ILE A 121 -3.06 -19.04 -10.99
CA ILE A 121 -2.05 -19.46 -11.96
C ILE A 121 -1.31 -20.71 -11.45
N SER A 122 -0.75 -20.68 -10.24
CA SER A 122 0.07 -21.80 -9.76
C SER A 122 -0.79 -23.01 -9.38
N ASN A 123 -1.78 -22.85 -8.50
CA ASN A 123 -2.53 -23.99 -7.97
C ASN A 123 -3.59 -24.51 -8.94
N VAL A 124 -4.29 -23.62 -9.67
CA VAL A 124 -5.35 -24.05 -10.60
C VAL A 124 -4.78 -24.39 -11.98
N LEU A 125 -4.10 -23.47 -12.65
CA LEU A 125 -3.64 -23.69 -14.03
C LEU A 125 -2.40 -24.59 -14.10
N LEU A 126 -1.41 -24.37 -13.23
CA LEU A 126 -0.15 -25.13 -13.20
C LEU A 126 -0.18 -26.32 -12.23
N LYS A 127 -1.34 -26.63 -11.65
CA LYS A 127 -1.57 -27.78 -10.76
C LYS A 127 -0.62 -27.82 -9.56
N GLY A 128 -0.37 -26.67 -8.95
CA GLY A 128 0.49 -26.49 -7.78
C GLY A 128 1.98 -26.36 -8.09
N LYS A 129 2.37 -26.14 -9.35
CA LYS A 129 3.77 -25.97 -9.76
C LYS A 129 4.14 -24.50 -9.91
N LEU A 130 5.44 -24.22 -9.84
CA LEU A 130 6.06 -22.92 -10.13
C LEU A 130 5.52 -21.75 -9.29
N GLN A 131 5.16 -22.03 -8.03
CA GLN A 131 4.50 -21.04 -7.18
C GLN A 131 5.39 -19.81 -6.90
N ASP A 132 6.69 -20.02 -6.71
CA ASP A 132 7.63 -18.93 -6.43
C ASP A 132 7.90 -18.10 -7.69
N GLU A 133 8.04 -18.74 -8.84
CA GLU A 133 8.21 -18.07 -10.13
C GLU A 133 6.97 -17.25 -10.50
N VAL A 134 5.78 -17.84 -10.34
CA VAL A 134 4.51 -17.13 -10.53
C VAL A 134 4.41 -15.95 -9.57
N PHE A 135 4.76 -16.13 -8.30
CA PHE A 135 4.78 -15.05 -7.33
C PHE A 135 5.70 -13.90 -7.77
N VAL A 136 6.94 -14.20 -8.19
CA VAL A 136 7.89 -13.17 -8.64
C VAL A 136 7.33 -12.38 -9.82
N VAL A 137 6.77 -13.06 -10.82
CA VAL A 137 6.17 -12.40 -11.99
C VAL A 137 4.99 -11.51 -11.56
N VAL A 138 4.07 -12.04 -10.75
CA VAL A 138 2.91 -11.29 -10.25
C VAL A 138 3.35 -10.08 -9.41
N ALA A 139 4.34 -10.24 -8.53
CA ALA A 139 4.86 -9.17 -7.68
C ALA A 139 5.46 -8.03 -8.51
N VAL A 140 6.27 -8.36 -9.53
CA VAL A 140 6.87 -7.36 -10.42
C VAL A 140 5.79 -6.64 -11.22
N LEU A 141 4.85 -7.37 -11.83
CA LEU A 141 3.79 -6.75 -12.63
C LEU A 141 2.88 -5.85 -11.79
N ALA A 142 2.49 -6.29 -10.59
CA ALA A 142 1.70 -5.47 -9.68
C ALA A 142 2.45 -4.20 -9.26
N SER A 143 3.76 -4.31 -8.99
CA SER A 143 4.59 -3.18 -8.58
C SER A 143 4.85 -2.17 -9.71
N LEU A 144 4.62 -2.54 -10.98
CA LEU A 144 4.78 -1.63 -12.12
C LEU A 144 3.57 -0.73 -12.36
N TRP A 145 2.38 -1.10 -11.88
CA TRP A 145 1.15 -0.39 -12.22
C TRP A 145 1.17 1.09 -11.79
N GLU A 146 1.41 1.34 -10.50
CA GLU A 146 1.45 2.69 -9.94
C GLU A 146 2.56 3.56 -10.55
N PRO A 147 3.85 3.14 -10.58
CA PRO A 147 4.91 4.00 -11.11
C PRO A 147 4.71 4.31 -12.60
N VAL A 148 4.22 3.37 -13.40
CA VAL A 148 3.91 3.62 -14.82
C VAL A 148 2.84 4.70 -14.95
N THR A 149 1.70 4.52 -14.27
CA THR A 149 0.56 5.44 -14.38
C THR A 149 0.87 6.82 -13.81
N GLN A 150 1.50 6.88 -12.64
CA GLN A 150 1.84 8.14 -11.97
C GLN A 150 2.89 8.95 -12.74
N ILE A 151 3.99 8.33 -13.16
CA ILE A 151 5.07 9.04 -13.88
C ILE A 151 4.58 9.54 -15.24
N MET A 152 3.83 8.72 -16.00
CA MET A 152 3.22 9.17 -17.26
C MET A 152 2.25 10.34 -17.03
N GLY A 153 1.45 10.30 -15.95
CA GLY A 153 0.57 11.39 -15.57
C GLY A 153 1.32 12.68 -15.27
N MET A 154 2.40 12.60 -14.48
CA MET A 154 3.23 13.76 -14.10
C MET A 154 3.92 14.40 -15.31
N TYR A 155 4.39 13.61 -16.28
CA TYR A 155 4.91 14.15 -17.55
C TYR A 155 3.82 14.87 -18.35
N ARG A 156 2.63 14.28 -18.50
CA ARG A 156 1.51 14.89 -19.24
C ARG A 156 1.02 16.21 -18.63
N MET A 157 1.10 16.33 -17.31
CA MET A 157 0.74 17.55 -16.58
C MET A 157 1.88 18.60 -16.54
N GLY A 158 3.07 18.29 -17.07
CA GLY A 158 4.22 19.19 -17.02
C GLY A 158 4.86 19.36 -15.64
N ILE A 159 4.44 18.58 -14.64
CA ILE A 159 5.01 18.59 -13.28
C ILE A 159 6.43 18.02 -13.29
N LEU A 160 6.65 16.99 -14.10
CA LEU A 160 7.93 16.31 -14.24
C LEU A 160 8.56 16.67 -15.59
N THR A 161 9.69 17.37 -15.57
CA THR A 161 10.37 17.84 -16.80
C THR A 161 11.70 17.13 -17.06
N SER A 162 12.30 16.50 -16.04
CA SER A 162 13.56 15.78 -16.13
C SER A 162 13.35 14.28 -16.29
N THR A 163 13.94 13.67 -17.33
CA THR A 163 13.93 12.22 -17.54
C THR A 163 14.69 11.47 -16.45
N VAL A 164 15.83 12.01 -16.00
CA VAL A 164 16.65 11.38 -14.96
C VAL A 164 15.92 11.36 -13.63
N PHE A 165 15.32 12.48 -13.24
CA PHE A 165 14.54 12.56 -12.02
C PHE A 165 13.30 11.68 -12.07
N GLY A 166 12.62 11.64 -13.22
CA GLY A 166 11.49 10.75 -13.44
C GLY A 166 11.81 9.28 -13.33
N ALA A 167 12.97 8.85 -13.84
CA ALA A 167 13.45 7.48 -13.67
C ALA A 167 13.73 7.16 -12.19
N GLY A 168 14.32 8.10 -11.44
CA GLY A 168 14.52 7.96 -10.00
C GLY A 168 13.21 7.80 -9.24
N LEU A 169 12.22 8.65 -9.52
CA LEU A 169 10.90 8.59 -8.90
C LEU A 169 10.14 7.30 -9.29
N PHE A 170 10.27 6.85 -10.54
CA PHE A 170 9.73 5.57 -11.00
C PHE A 170 10.28 4.40 -10.18
N ILE A 171 11.60 4.32 -10.01
CA ILE A 171 12.26 3.26 -9.23
C ILE A 171 11.81 3.33 -7.77
N PHE A 172 11.68 4.53 -7.23
CA PHE A 172 11.24 4.74 -5.86
C PHE A 172 9.80 4.24 -5.63
N ILE A 173 8.84 4.65 -6.47
CA ILE A 173 7.44 4.21 -6.38
C ILE A 173 7.32 2.70 -6.64
N PHE A 174 8.10 2.16 -7.60
CA PHE A 174 8.18 0.73 -7.83
C PHE A 174 8.64 -0.03 -6.58
N ALA A 175 9.68 0.47 -5.90
CA ALA A 175 10.15 -0.10 -4.65
C ALA A 175 9.07 -0.01 -3.55
N GLY A 176 8.33 1.10 -3.46
CA GLY A 176 7.22 1.28 -2.52
C GLY A 176 6.09 0.25 -2.67
N ASN A 177 5.90 -0.31 -3.86
CA ASN A 177 4.96 -1.42 -4.08
C ASN A 177 5.61 -2.79 -3.88
N LEU A 178 6.85 -2.97 -4.32
CA LEU A 178 7.52 -4.27 -4.25
C LEU A 178 7.91 -4.67 -2.82
N ILE A 179 8.29 -3.70 -1.98
CA ILE A 179 8.66 -3.92 -0.57
C ILE A 179 7.51 -4.58 0.21
N PRO A 180 6.29 -3.99 0.29
CA PRO A 180 5.20 -4.63 1.02
C PRO A 180 4.82 -6.00 0.44
N ILE A 181 4.79 -6.17 -0.89
CA ILE A 181 4.53 -7.49 -1.49
C ILE A 181 5.58 -8.54 -1.07
N THR A 182 6.85 -8.14 -1.00
CA THR A 182 7.94 -9.02 -0.57
C THR A 182 7.86 -9.34 0.93
N LEU A 183 7.53 -8.35 1.76
CA LEU A 183 7.29 -8.54 3.19
C LEU A 183 6.11 -9.49 3.42
N PHE A 184 5.05 -9.36 2.63
CA PHE A 184 3.91 -10.25 2.70
C PHE A 184 4.31 -11.70 2.42
N ARG A 185 5.08 -11.93 1.35
CA ARG A 185 5.56 -13.26 0.98
C ARG A 185 6.37 -13.92 2.08
N LYS A 186 7.20 -13.14 2.80
CA LYS A 186 8.13 -13.66 3.79
C LYS A 186 7.51 -13.80 5.18
N TYR A 187 6.69 -12.84 5.60
CA TYR A 187 6.31 -12.65 7.01
C TYR A 187 4.79 -12.62 7.25
N GLY A 188 3.98 -12.84 6.20
CA GLY A 188 2.52 -12.82 6.28
C GLY A 188 1.93 -11.41 6.26
N PHE A 189 0.60 -11.33 6.22
CA PHE A 189 -0.12 -10.10 5.86
C PHE A 189 0.03 -8.94 6.86
N LEU A 190 0.40 -9.21 8.11
CA LEU A 190 0.64 -8.12 9.07
C LEU A 190 1.88 -7.29 8.73
N ALA A 191 2.91 -7.89 8.14
CA ALA A 191 4.15 -7.20 7.81
C ALA A 191 3.95 -6.03 6.83
N PRO A 192 3.31 -6.18 5.66
CA PRO A 192 3.06 -5.05 4.77
C PRO A 192 2.13 -4.00 5.37
N VAL A 193 1.14 -4.41 6.18
CA VAL A 193 0.26 -3.46 6.89
C VAL A 193 1.07 -2.60 7.86
N VAL A 194 1.94 -3.21 8.67
CA VAL A 194 2.80 -2.48 9.60
C VAL A 194 3.75 -1.55 8.87
N TRP A 195 4.34 -2.01 7.77
CA TRP A 195 5.20 -1.17 6.92
C TRP A 195 4.45 0.07 6.43
N ARG A 196 3.27 -0.11 5.80
CA ARG A 196 2.47 1.01 5.26
C ARG A 196 1.99 1.96 6.36
N LEU A 197 1.55 1.43 7.50
CA LEU A 197 1.09 2.27 8.60
C LEU A 197 2.23 3.07 9.23
N THR A 198 3.45 2.52 9.27
CA THR A 198 4.63 3.26 9.73
C THR A 198 4.97 4.38 8.77
N ASP A 199 5.00 4.06 7.47
CA ASP A 199 5.24 5.00 6.39
C ASP A 199 4.23 6.17 6.42
N TYR A 200 2.93 5.85 6.40
CA TYR A 200 1.85 6.84 6.46
C TYR A 200 1.87 7.67 7.74
N SER A 201 2.21 7.06 8.88
CA SER A 201 2.30 7.81 10.14
C SER A 201 3.38 8.89 10.06
N LEU A 202 4.50 8.61 9.39
CA LEU A 202 5.57 9.61 9.24
C LEU A 202 5.25 10.60 8.15
N TRP A 203 5.05 10.14 6.91
CA TRP A 203 4.86 11.00 5.74
C TRP A 203 3.55 11.79 5.78
N HIS A 204 2.45 11.20 6.24
CA HIS A 204 1.13 11.83 6.16
C HIS A 204 0.59 12.41 7.46
N VAL A 205 1.18 12.08 8.62
CA VAL A 205 0.69 12.57 9.93
C VAL A 205 1.75 13.40 10.63
N ILE A 206 2.87 12.79 11.02
CA ILE A 206 3.87 13.43 11.88
C ILE A 206 4.58 14.54 11.14
N TRP A 207 5.03 14.30 9.91
CA TRP A 207 5.74 15.31 9.13
C TRP A 207 4.87 16.57 8.92
N PRO A 208 3.64 16.47 8.37
CA PRO A 208 2.83 17.65 8.14
C PRO A 208 2.53 18.47 9.39
N MET A 209 2.39 17.82 10.56
CA MET A 209 2.22 18.53 11.84
C MET A 209 3.43 19.39 12.26
N ILE A 210 4.62 19.08 11.75
CA ILE A 210 5.88 19.71 12.18
C ILE A 210 6.30 20.82 11.22
N TYR A 211 5.92 20.82 9.93
CA TYR A 211 6.23 21.99 9.08
C TYR A 211 5.19 22.61 8.18
N TYR A 212 3.97 22.09 8.15
CA TYR A 212 2.83 22.86 7.63
C TYR A 212 2.01 23.44 8.78
#